data_AF-A0A7X6UE56-F1
#
_entry.id   AF-A0A7X6UE56-F1
#
_cell.length_a   1.000
_cell.length_b   1.000
_cell.length_c   1.000
_cell.angle_alpha   90.00
_cell.angle_beta   90.00
_cell.angle_gamma   90.00
#
_symmetry.space_group_name_H-M   'P 1'
#
loop_
_entity.id
_entity.type
_entity.pdbx_description
1 polymer ?
#
loop_
_entity_poly.entity_id
_entity_poly.type
_entity_poly.pdbx_seq_one_letter_code
_entity_poly.pdbx_strand_id
1 'polypeptide(L)'
;PPELWQRMLMFVGGLVLLAIATGLYIGSHFGPGPRDGLMTGLTSRFGIPTWIGRTSVEVTVLITGWLLGGDVWFGTLAFALLIGPLCGITLPLFSVTRPNAKASKREADVA
;
A
#
# COMPACT_ATOMS: atom_id res chain seq x y z
N PRO A 1 -24.34 -10.10 -21.41
CA PRO A 1 -23.16 -9.31 -20.97
C PRO A 1 -23.35 -8.88 -19.50
N PRO A 2 -22.40 -9.12 -18.58
CA PRO A 2 -22.47 -8.45 -17.29
C PRO A 2 -22.51 -6.96 -17.58
N GLU A 3 -23.58 -6.31 -17.15
CA GLU A 3 -23.79 -4.90 -17.40
C GLU A 3 -22.60 -4.12 -16.80
N LEU A 4 -22.22 -3.01 -17.43
CA LEU A 4 -21.04 -2.21 -17.08
C LEU A 4 -20.92 -1.98 -15.56
N TRP A 5 -22.04 -1.78 -14.88
CA TRP A 5 -22.10 -1.57 -13.43
C TRP A 5 -21.55 -2.76 -12.62
N GLN A 6 -21.80 -4.01 -13.04
CA GLN A 6 -21.28 -5.20 -12.35
C GLN A 6 -19.75 -5.25 -12.43
N ARG A 7 -19.18 -4.91 -13.61
CA ARG A 7 -17.73 -4.85 -13.80
C ARG A 7 -17.11 -3.75 -12.94
N MET A 8 -17.74 -2.59 -12.87
CA MET A 8 -17.29 -1.48 -12.02
C MET A 8 -17.34 -1.85 -10.54
N LEU A 9 -18.41 -2.48 -10.07
CA LEU A 9 -18.51 -2.97 -8.70
C LEU A 9 -17.44 -4.01 -8.37
N MET A 10 -17.19 -4.97 -9.26
CA MET A 10 -16.13 -5.96 -9.07
C MET A 10 -14.75 -5.29 -9.01
N PHE A 11 -14.48 -4.32 -9.89
CA PHE A 11 -13.22 -3.59 -9.89
C PHE A 11 -13.02 -2.80 -8.59
N VAL A 12 -14.01 -1.97 -8.20
CA VAL A 12 -13.94 -1.16 -6.99
C VAL A 12 -13.86 -2.05 -5.75
N GLY A 13 -14.66 -3.10 -5.68
CA GLY A 13 -14.63 -4.08 -4.60
C GLY A 13 -13.26 -4.76 -4.48
N GLY A 14 -12.68 -5.20 -5.60
CA GLY A 14 -11.34 -5.80 -5.64
C GLY A 14 -10.24 -4.82 -5.22
N LEU A 15 -10.32 -3.57 -5.67
CA LEU A 15 -9.37 -2.52 -5.31
C LEU A 15 -9.39 -2.23 -3.79
N VAL A 16 -10.59 -2.08 -3.21
CA VAL A 16 -10.76 -1.86 -1.77
C VAL A 16 -10.31 -3.07 -0.97
N LEU A 17 -10.70 -4.28 -1.41
CA LEU A 17 -10.28 -5.53 -0.76
C LEU A 17 -8.76 -5.68 -0.74
N LEU A 18 -8.09 -5.35 -1.86
CA LEU A 18 -6.64 -5.38 -1.95
C LEU A 18 -5.99 -4.41 -0.96
N ALA A 19 -6.52 -3.19 -0.82
CA ALA A 19 -6.02 -2.22 0.15
C ALA A 19 -6.21 -2.70 1.59
N ILE A 20 -7.35 -3.29 1.92
CA ILE A 20 -7.63 -3.88 3.23
C ILE A 20 -6.65 -5.03 3.52
N ALA A 21 -6.49 -5.95 2.57
CA ALA A 21 -5.54 -7.06 2.71
C ALA A 21 -4.11 -6.55 2.96
N THR A 22 -3.68 -5.52 2.22
CA THR A 22 -2.38 -4.86 2.41
C THR A 22 -2.23 -4.30 3.83
N GLY A 23 -3.26 -3.60 4.32
CA GLY A 23 -3.28 -3.07 5.68
C GLY A 23 -3.19 -4.16 6.75
N LEU A 24 -3.98 -5.22 6.61
CA LEU A 24 -4.03 -6.34 7.55
C LEU A 24 -2.69 -7.07 7.65
N TYR A 25 -2.09 -7.44 6.53
CA TYR A 25 -0.86 -8.26 6.56
C TYR A 25 0.35 -7.43 6.99
N ILE A 26 0.51 -6.20 6.50
CA ILE A 26 1.62 -5.32 6.90
C ILE A 26 1.44 -4.87 8.35
N GLY A 27 0.21 -4.49 8.73
CA GLY A 27 -0.15 -4.06 10.08
C GLY A 27 0.03 -5.16 11.13
N SER A 28 -0.08 -6.43 10.73
CA SER A 28 0.20 -7.61 11.57
C SER A 28 1.67 -8.00 11.60
N HIS A 29 2.56 -7.24 10.96
CA HIS A 29 4.01 -7.47 10.88
C HIS A 29 4.42 -8.76 10.15
N PHE A 30 3.65 -9.21 9.15
CA PHE A 30 4.05 -10.34 8.32
C PHE A 30 5.21 -10.00 7.36
N GLY A 31 5.65 -8.73 7.36
CA GLY A 31 6.73 -8.23 6.54
C GLY A 31 6.24 -7.86 5.14
N PRO A 32 6.65 -6.70 4.58
CA PRO A 32 6.17 -6.26 3.26
C PRO A 32 6.71 -7.14 2.12
N GLY A 33 5.86 -7.49 1.16
CA GLY A 33 6.30 -8.15 -0.09
C GLY A 33 7.12 -7.21 -1.00
N PRO A 34 7.71 -7.67 -2.11
CA PRO A 34 8.68 -6.88 -2.89
C PRO A 34 8.20 -5.48 -3.31
N ARG A 35 7.00 -5.37 -3.87
CA ARG A 35 6.38 -4.10 -4.29
C ARG A 35 6.05 -3.19 -3.11
N ASP A 36 5.56 -3.78 -2.03
CA ASP A 36 5.23 -3.05 -0.80
C ASP A 36 6.49 -2.65 -0.03
N GLY A 37 7.58 -3.40 -0.20
CA GLY A 37 8.92 -3.11 0.29
C GLY A 37 9.53 -1.88 -0.38
N LEU A 38 9.25 -1.66 -1.67
CA LEU A 38 9.61 -0.39 -2.33
C LEU A 38 8.86 0.79 -1.69
N MET A 39 7.55 0.66 -1.48
CA MET A 39 6.75 1.68 -0.79
C MET A 39 7.26 1.95 0.63
N THR A 40 7.42 0.92 1.47
CA THR A 40 7.86 1.07 2.86
C THR A 40 9.31 1.52 2.95
N GLY A 41 10.16 1.08 2.03
CA GLY A 41 11.54 1.53 1.89
C GLY A 41 11.65 3.01 1.53
N LEU A 42 10.87 3.48 0.55
CA LEU A 42 10.78 4.91 0.21
C LEU A 42 10.29 5.73 1.41
N THR A 43 9.24 5.26 2.08
CA THR A 43 8.68 5.88 3.28
C THR A 43 9.73 5.97 4.40
N SER A 44 10.44 4.87 4.68
CA SER A 44 11.47 4.81 5.72
C SER A 44 12.72 5.62 5.38
N ARG A 45 13.06 5.76 4.09
CA ARG A 45 14.26 6.46 3.65
C ARG A 45 14.07 7.96 3.59
N PHE A 46 12.92 8.41 3.08
CA PHE A 46 12.63 9.83 2.83
C PHE A 46 11.68 10.46 3.84
N GLY A 47 11.08 9.68 4.75
CA GLY A 47 10.10 10.18 5.72
C GLY A 47 8.79 10.65 5.09
N ILE A 48 8.52 10.28 3.84
CA ILE A 48 7.29 10.62 3.15
C ILE A 48 6.13 9.74 3.63
N PRO A 49 4.86 10.19 3.54
CA PRO A 49 3.71 9.35 3.82
C PRO A 49 3.67 8.08 2.96
N THR A 50 3.19 6.98 3.54
CA THR A 50 3.09 5.66 2.87
C THR A 50 2.27 5.71 1.58
N TRP A 51 1.22 6.52 1.53
CA TRP A 51 0.39 6.68 0.33
C TRP A 51 1.17 7.30 -0.84
N ILE A 52 2.12 8.21 -0.56
CA ILE A 52 2.97 8.81 -1.59
C ILE A 52 3.94 7.75 -2.12
N GLY A 53 4.61 7.02 -1.23
CA GLY A 53 5.52 5.94 -1.62
C GLY A 53 4.82 4.87 -2.47
N ARG A 54 3.56 4.54 -2.15
CA ARG A 54 2.76 3.60 -2.93
C ARG A 54 2.42 4.15 -4.30
N THR A 55 1.86 5.36 -4.35
CA THR A 55 1.46 6.00 -5.61
C THR A 55 2.66 6.19 -6.53
N SER A 56 3.83 6.59 -6.01
CA SER A 56 5.02 6.77 -6.82
C SER A 56 5.50 5.46 -7.45
N VAL A 57 5.46 4.34 -6.70
CA VAL A 57 5.82 3.02 -7.25
C VAL A 57 4.86 2.66 -8.39
N GLU A 58 3.55 2.82 -8.20
CA GLU A 58 2.57 2.48 -9.24
C GLU A 58 2.67 3.34 -10.47
N VAL A 59 2.82 4.65 -10.28
CA VAL A 59 2.96 5.59 -11.40
C VAL A 59 4.25 5.28 -12.17
N THR A 60 5.35 4.96 -11.47
CA THR A 60 6.61 4.60 -12.13
C THR A 60 6.46 3.31 -12.94
N VAL A 61 5.85 2.27 -12.37
CA VAL A 61 5.63 1.00 -13.07
C VAL A 61 4.68 1.19 -14.25
N LEU A 62 3.61 1.98 -14.08
CA LEU A 62 2.66 2.30 -15.15
C LEU A 62 3.33 3.03 -16.30
N ILE A 63 4.09 4.10 -16.02
CA ILE A 63 4.81 4.86 -17.05
C ILE A 63 5.83 3.96 -17.76
N THR A 64 6.58 3.16 -17.00
CA THR A 64 7.58 2.24 -17.58
C THR A 64 6.91 1.21 -18.49
N GLY A 65 5.82 0.58 -18.04
CA GLY A 65 5.05 -0.38 -18.83
C GLY A 65 4.47 0.26 -20.10
N TRP A 66 3.98 1.49 -20.01
CA TRP A 66 3.46 2.23 -21.15
C TRP A 66 4.56 2.55 -22.18
N LEU A 67 5.72 3.00 -21.74
CA LEU A 67 6.87 3.27 -22.61
C LEU A 67 7.40 2.01 -23.31
N LEU A 68 7.24 0.84 -22.67
CA LEU A 68 7.58 -0.46 -23.26
C LEU A 68 6.50 -0.98 -24.24
N GLY A 69 5.46 -0.20 -24.52
CA GLY A 69 4.39 -0.54 -25.46
C GLY A 69 3.17 -1.21 -24.82
N GLY A 70 3.03 -1.18 -23.49
CA GLY A 70 1.85 -1.70 -22.79
C GLY A 70 0.64 -0.76 -22.87
N ASP A 71 -0.56 -1.31 -22.88
CA ASP A 71 -1.80 -0.52 -22.91
C ASP A 71 -2.18 0.04 -21.53
N VAL A 72 -2.55 1.32 -21.50
CA VAL A 72 -3.08 1.98 -20.30
C VAL A 72 -4.55 2.31 -20.50
N TRP A 73 -5.40 1.67 -19.70
CA TRP A 73 -6.84 1.90 -19.68
C TRP A 73 -7.28 2.50 -18.35
N PHE A 74 -8.54 2.97 -18.29
CA PHE A 74 -9.11 3.63 -17.13
C PHE A 74 -8.96 2.84 -15.83
N GLY A 75 -9.08 1.51 -15.86
CA GLY A 75 -8.89 0.66 -14.68
C GLY A 75 -7.46 0.70 -14.16
N THR A 76 -6.46 0.65 -15.04
CA THR A 76 -5.04 0.70 -14.67
C THR A 76 -4.67 2.07 -14.08
N LEU A 77 -5.17 3.14 -14.70
CA LEU A 77 -4.95 4.50 -14.21
C LEU A 77 -5.63 4.71 -12.85
N ALA A 78 -6.89 4.30 -12.72
CA ALA A 78 -7.62 4.36 -11.45
C ALA A 78 -6.89 3.58 -10.35
N PHE A 79 -6.42 2.38 -10.65
CA PHE A 79 -5.64 1.58 -9.71
C PHE A 79 -4.37 2.30 -9.24
N ALA A 80 -3.55 2.79 -10.18
CA ALA A 80 -2.27 3.42 -9.86
C ALA A 80 -2.44 4.67 -8.98
N LEU A 81 -3.51 5.44 -9.19
CA LEU A 81 -3.78 6.66 -8.45
C LEU A 81 -4.50 6.42 -7.11
N LEU A 82 -5.37 5.41 -7.03
CA LEU A 82 -6.23 5.20 -5.86
C LEU A 82 -5.64 4.23 -4.82
N ILE A 83 -4.81 3.27 -5.24
CA ILE A 83 -4.29 2.26 -4.31
C ILE A 83 -3.40 2.88 -3.23
N GLY A 84 -2.67 3.95 -3.55
CA GLY A 84 -1.85 4.67 -2.58
C GLY A 84 -2.65 5.29 -1.45
N PRO A 85 -3.59 6.22 -1.72
CA PRO A 85 -4.48 6.77 -0.71
C PRO A 85 -5.23 5.70 0.09
N LEU A 86 -5.73 4.65 -0.56
CA LEU A 86 -6.41 3.55 0.13
C LEU A 86 -5.48 2.82 1.11
N CYS A 87 -4.25 2.49 0.71
CA CYS A 87 -3.24 1.92 1.61
C CYS A 87 -2.87 2.89 2.74
N GLY A 88 -2.83 4.19 2.46
CA GLY A 88 -2.61 5.23 3.48
C GLY A 88 -3.67 5.25 4.58
N ILE A 89 -4.89 4.80 4.28
CA ILE A 89 -5.99 4.68 5.25
C ILE A 89 -5.96 3.31 5.94
N THR A 90 -5.80 2.22 5.18
CA THR A 90 -5.90 0.87 5.74
C THR A 90 -4.70 0.49 6.61
N LEU A 91 -3.48 0.95 6.27
CA LEU A 91 -2.28 0.67 7.06
C LEU A 91 -2.38 1.17 8.51
N PRO A 92 -2.68 2.45 8.79
CA PRO A 92 -2.83 2.90 10.17
C PRO A 92 -4.05 2.28 10.86
N LEU A 93 -5.13 1.99 10.11
CA LEU A 93 -6.34 1.37 10.66
C LEU A 93 -6.07 -0.05 11.21
N PHE A 94 -5.21 -0.82 10.54
CA PHE A 94 -4.86 -2.19 10.92
C PHE A 94 -3.48 -2.33 11.56
N SER A 95 -2.79 -1.21 11.84
CA SER A 95 -1.46 -1.24 12.45
C SER A 95 -1.57 -1.68 13.91
N VAL A 96 -1.08 -2.89 14.19
CA VAL A 96 -0.95 -3.35 15.57
C VAL A 96 0.30 -2.70 16.16
N THR A 97 0.14 -1.88 17.20
CA THR A 97 1.33 -1.36 17.92
C THR A 97 1.92 -2.51 18.72
N ARG A 98 3.17 -2.92 18.42
CA ARG A 98 3.88 -3.87 19.29
C ARG A 98 4.06 -3.23 20.68
N PRO A 99 3.58 -3.86 21.76
CA PRO A 99 3.93 -3.43 23.10
C PRO A 99 5.32 -3.95 23.45
N ASN A 100 6.39 -3.44 22.82
CA ASN A 100 7.70 -3.40 23.46
C ASN A 100 8.76 -2.58 22.69
N ALA A 101 9.09 -1.43 23.24
CA ALA A 101 10.32 -0.67 23.01
C ALA A 101 10.60 0.25 24.20
N LYS A 102 9.57 0.60 24.97
CA LYS A 102 9.70 1.37 26.23
C LYS A 102 10.09 0.52 27.45
N ALA A 103 9.87 -0.80 27.49
CA ALA A 103 10.24 -1.61 28.66
C ALA A 103 11.75 -1.92 28.72
N SER A 104 12.37 -2.23 27.57
CA SER A 104 13.82 -2.46 27.49
C SER A 104 14.66 -1.21 27.85
N LYS A 105 14.14 -0.01 27.57
CA LYS A 105 14.82 1.24 27.96
C LYS A 105 14.74 1.50 29.47
N ARG A 106 13.66 1.07 30.14
CA ARG A 106 13.52 1.15 31.61
C ARG A 106 14.39 0.13 32.35
N GLU A 107 14.62 -1.06 31.80
CA GLU A 107 15.57 -2.01 32.39
C GLU A 107 17.03 -1.57 32.22
N ALA A 108 17.36 -0.92 31.11
CA ALA A 108 18.71 -0.38 30.88
C ALA A 108 19.02 0.91 31.67
N ASP A 109 18.01 1.72 32.02
CA ASP A 109 18.18 2.91 32.88
C ASP A 109 18.18 2.57 34.38
N VAL A 110 17.82 1.33 34.76
CA VAL A 110 17.74 0.86 36.16
C VAL A 110 18.89 -0.10 36.52
N ALA A 111 19.65 -0.58 35.53
CA ALA A 111 20.87 -1.37 35.70
C ALA A 111 22.12 -0.47 35.70
#